data_AF-S7Y838-F1
#
_entry.id   AF-S7Y838-F1
#
_cell.length_a   1.000
_cell.length_b   1.000
_cell.length_c   1.000
_cell.angle_alpha   90.00
_cell.angle_beta   90.00
_cell.angle_gamma   90.00
#
_symmetry.space_group_name_H-M   'P 1'
#
loop_
_entity.id
_entity.type
_entity.pdbx_description
1 polymer ?
#
loop_
_entity_poly.entity_id
_entity_poly.type
_entity_poly.pdbx_seq_one_letter_code
_entity_poly.pdbx_strand_id
1 'polypeptide(L)'
;MRMFLEQSQNNTDLAHYLYNKCAMNIQNSVSLALEQAHHSGEIFCEKPQFSATMYFGILRDVEWRILMGLDAPAEDKEIFDYIDFSVDLFLKAHQKV
;
A
#
# COMPACT_ATOMS: atom_id res chain seq x y z
N MET A 1 4.54 1.05 14.95
CA MET A 1 5.44 0.90 13.77
C MET A 1 6.88 1.28 14.08
N ARG A 2 7.16 2.46 14.65
CA ARG A 2 8.53 2.93 14.94
C ARG A 2 9.44 1.92 15.66
N MET A 3 8.99 1.36 16.78
CA MET A 3 9.74 0.33 17.52
C MET A 3 10.08 -0.89 16.64
N PHE A 4 9.14 -1.39 15.84
CA PHE A 4 9.40 -2.53 14.95
C PHE A 4 10.47 -2.21 13.90
N LEU A 5 10.45 -0.98 13.36
CA LEU A 5 11.44 -0.51 12.40
C LEU A 5 12.84 -0.44 13.04
N GLU A 6 12.95 0.17 14.22
CA GLU A 6 14.19 0.27 14.99
C GLU A 6 14.77 -1.10 15.35
N GLN A 7 13.92 -2.06 15.75
CA GLN A 7 14.37 -3.42 16.07
C GLN A 7 14.78 -4.21 14.83
N SER A 8 14.09 -4.02 13.69
CA SER A 8 14.43 -4.71 12.44
C SER A 8 15.81 -4.33 11.89
N GLN A 9 16.29 -3.10 12.14
CA GLN A 9 17.63 -2.68 11.73
C GLN A 9 18.75 -3.43 12.47
N ASN A 10 18.47 -3.91 13.68
CA ASN A 10 19.43 -4.64 14.50
C ASN A 10 19.24 -6.17 14.42
N ASN A 11 18.23 -6.65 13.70
CA ASN A 11 17.90 -8.06 13.59
C ASN A 11 17.35 -8.39 12.19
N THR A 12 18.21 -8.95 11.34
CA THR A 12 17.89 -9.28 9.94
C THR A 12 16.77 -10.32 9.81
N ASP A 13 16.69 -11.29 10.73
CA ASP A 13 15.62 -12.29 10.70
C ASP A 13 14.26 -11.64 10.99
N LEU A 14 14.23 -10.70 11.93
CA LEU A 14 13.05 -9.89 12.21
C LEU A 14 12.68 -9.00 11.01
N ALA A 15 13.67 -8.39 10.33
CA ALA A 15 13.43 -7.60 9.13
C ALA A 15 12.79 -8.43 8.01
N HIS A 16 13.33 -9.61 7.72
CA HIS A 16 12.75 -10.53 6.74
C HIS A 16 11.35 -10.99 7.15
N TYR A 17 11.16 -11.34 8.42
CA TYR A 17 9.86 -11.76 8.92
C TYR A 17 8.80 -10.67 8.71
N LEU A 18 9.09 -9.43 9.13
CA LEU A 18 8.17 -8.30 8.99
C LEU A 18 7.91 -7.96 7.53
N TYR A 19 8.94 -7.93 6.69
CA TYR A 19 8.77 -7.65 5.26
C TYR A 19 7.86 -8.69 4.59
N ASN A 20 8.11 -9.99 4.85
CA ASN A 20 7.36 -11.08 4.25
C ASN A 20 5.92 -11.14 4.79
N LYS A 21 5.74 -10.98 6.11
CA LYS A 21 4.43 -11.14 6.75
C LYS A 21 3.54 -9.91 6.70
N CYS A 22 4.11 -8.72 6.51
CA CYS A 22 3.36 -7.48 6.41
C CYS A 22 3.30 -6.98 4.95
N ALA A 23 4.39 -6.38 4.46
CA ALA A 23 4.39 -5.69 3.18
C ALA A 23 4.08 -6.62 2.01
N MET A 24 4.77 -7.77 1.90
CA MET A 24 4.55 -8.72 0.82
C MET A 24 3.16 -9.35 0.89
N ASN A 25 2.67 -9.73 2.06
CA ASN A 25 1.33 -10.31 2.19
C ASN A 25 0.23 -9.36 1.71
N ILE A 26 0.32 -8.08 2.05
CA ILE A 26 -0.65 -7.07 1.60
C ILE A 26 -0.53 -6.88 0.08
N GLN A 27 0.67 -6.68 -0.44
CA GLN A 27 0.90 -6.51 -1.87
C GLN A 27 0.43 -7.73 -2.67
N ASN A 28 0.69 -8.96 -2.20
CA ASN A 28 0.24 -10.18 -2.87
C ASN A 28 -1.28 -10.31 -2.86
N SER A 29 -1.94 -9.91 -1.77
CA SER A 29 -3.40 -9.93 -1.68
C SER A 29 -4.04 -8.95 -2.66
N VAL A 30 -3.50 -7.73 -2.76
CA VAL A 30 -3.95 -6.73 -3.74
C VAL A 30 -3.64 -7.19 -5.17
N SER A 31 -2.45 -7.73 -5.41
CA SER A 31 -2.03 -8.28 -6.71
C SER A 31 -3.00 -9.35 -7.20
N LEU A 32 -3.37 -10.29 -6.32
CA LEU A 32 -4.35 -11.33 -6.65
C LEU A 32 -5.72 -10.75 -6.99
N ALA A 33 -6.19 -9.75 -6.25
CA ALA A 33 -7.46 -9.08 -6.54
C ALA A 33 -7.44 -8.35 -7.89
N LEU A 34 -6.34 -7.65 -8.21
CA LEU A 34 -6.15 -6.98 -9.49
C LEU A 34 -6.07 -7.96 -10.66
N GLU A 35 -5.39 -9.09 -10.46
CA GLU A 35 -5.34 -10.17 -11.45
C GLU A 35 -6.73 -10.73 -11.71
N GLN A 36 -7.52 -11.00 -10.67
CA GLN A 36 -8.89 -11.49 -10.81
C GLN A 36 -9.79 -10.50 -11.55
N ALA A 37 -9.74 -9.21 -11.17
CA ALA A 37 -10.50 -8.15 -11.83
C ALA A 37 -10.07 -7.94 -13.30
N HIS A 38 -8.80 -8.17 -13.62
CA HIS A 38 -8.34 -8.16 -15.01
C HIS A 38 -8.92 -9.31 -15.82
N HIS A 39 -8.90 -10.53 -15.26
CA HIS A 39 -9.44 -11.72 -15.92
C HIS A 39 -10.97 -11.67 -16.09
N SER A 40 -11.71 -11.01 -15.18
CA SER A 40 -13.14 -10.79 -15.30
C SER A 40 -13.50 -9.64 -16.27
N GLY A 41 -12.51 -8.87 -16.73
CA GLY A 41 -12.69 -7.74 -17.63
C GLY A 41 -13.21 -6.47 -16.96
N GLU A 42 -13.18 -6.40 -15.62
CA GLU A 42 -13.57 -5.21 -14.84
C GLU A 42 -12.53 -4.09 -14.96
N ILE A 43 -11.24 -4.44 -15.04
CA ILE A 43 -10.12 -3.51 -15.22
C ILE A 43 -9.10 -4.03 -16.24
N PHE A 44 -8.21 -3.17 -16.70
CA PHE A 44 -7.05 -3.53 -17.50
C PHE A 44 -5.77 -3.44 -16.66
N CYS A 45 -5.22 -4.60 -16.25
CA CYS A 45 -4.04 -4.68 -15.38
C CYS A 45 -3.10 -5.82 -15.81
N GLU A 46 -2.15 -5.54 -16.73
CA GLU A 46 -1.18 -6.53 -17.20
C GLU A 46 -0.07 -6.85 -16.19
N LYS A 47 0.12 -5.96 -15.19
CA LYS A 47 1.22 -6.06 -14.21
C LYS A 47 0.70 -5.92 -12.77
N PRO A 48 -0.13 -6.87 -12.29
CA PRO A 48 -0.82 -6.78 -11.00
C PRO A 48 0.13 -6.56 -9.82
N GLN A 49 1.32 -7.18 -9.82
CA GLN A 49 2.28 -6.99 -8.72
C GLN A 49 2.82 -5.56 -8.64
N PHE A 50 3.07 -4.91 -9.78
CA PHE A 50 3.56 -3.54 -9.82
C PHE A 50 2.45 -2.57 -9.42
N SER A 51 1.23 -2.80 -9.92
CA SER A 51 0.05 -2.03 -9.53
C SER A 51 -0.26 -2.20 -8.03
N ALA A 52 -0.11 -3.39 -7.47
CA ALA A 52 -0.26 -3.62 -6.03
C ALA A 52 0.81 -2.90 -5.20
N THR A 53 2.05 -2.86 -5.69
CA THR A 53 3.13 -2.08 -5.05
C THR A 53 2.81 -0.59 -5.06
N MET A 54 2.31 -0.07 -6.19
CA MET A 54 1.87 1.31 -6.32
C MET A 54 0.70 1.63 -5.38
N TYR A 55 -0.32 0.78 -5.34
CA TYR A 55 -1.48 0.92 -4.46
C TYR A 55 -1.07 0.94 -2.99
N PHE A 56 -0.18 0.03 -2.58
CA PHE A 56 0.39 0.02 -1.23
C PHE A 56 1.13 1.32 -0.91
N GLY A 57 1.72 1.96 -1.92
CA GLY A 57 2.38 3.26 -1.82
C GLY A 57 1.47 4.43 -1.45
N ILE A 58 0.15 4.31 -1.62
CA ILE A 58 -0.82 5.37 -1.26
C ILE A 58 -0.71 5.71 0.23
N LEU A 59 -0.38 4.75 1.10
CA LEU A 59 -0.35 5.01 2.55
C LEU A 59 0.97 5.62 3.05
N ARG A 60 1.94 5.93 2.16
CA ARG A 60 3.29 6.29 2.60
C ARG A 60 3.36 7.60 3.38
N ASP A 61 2.55 8.61 3.07
CA ASP A 61 2.56 9.86 3.86
C ASP A 61 2.16 9.62 5.32
N VAL A 62 1.07 8.86 5.52
CA VAL A 62 0.56 8.47 6.85
C VAL A 62 1.61 7.66 7.61
N GLU A 63 2.24 6.69 6.95
CA GLU A 63 3.28 5.87 7.57
C GLU A 63 4.49 6.71 8.02
N TRP A 64 4.93 7.66 7.20
CA TRP A 64 6.04 8.56 7.53
C TRP A 64 5.74 9.42 8.77
N ARG A 65 4.52 9.95 8.89
CA ARG A 65 4.08 10.70 10.07
C ARG A 65 4.18 9.84 11.34
N ILE A 66 3.66 8.61 11.27
CA ILE A 66 3.72 7.64 12.38
C ILE A 66 5.17 7.32 12.76
N LEU A 67 6.05 7.11 11.77
CA LEU A 67 7.46 6.79 12.01
C LEU A 67 8.23 7.95 12.64
N MET A 68 7.93 9.19 12.24
CA MET A 68 8.55 10.40 12.79
C MET A 68 7.94 10.85 14.14
N GLY A 69 6.87 10.22 14.59
CA GLY A 69 6.15 10.62 15.81
C GLY A 69 5.45 11.96 15.66
N LEU A 70 5.04 12.31 14.43
CA LEU A 70 4.18 13.45 14.17
C LEU A 70 2.74 13.08 14.53
N ASP A 71 1.98 14.04 15.03
CA ASP A 71 0.54 13.87 15.22
C ASP A 71 -0.11 13.50 13.88
N ALA A 72 -1.01 12.52 13.91
CA ALA A 72 -1.92 12.33 12.79
C ALA A 72 -2.73 13.63 12.62
N PRO A 73 -3.03 14.06 11.38
CA PRO A 73 -3.95 15.18 11.13
C PRO A 73 -5.15 15.08 12.07
N ALA A 74 -5.48 16.18 12.76
CA ALA A 74 -6.48 16.18 13.84
C ALA A 74 -7.89 15.78 13.37
N GLU A 75 -8.13 15.81 12.06
CA GLU A 75 -9.31 15.26 11.41
C GLU A 75 -8.86 14.21 10.39
N ASP A 76 -9.20 12.94 10.63
CA ASP A 76 -8.95 11.81 9.71
C ASP A 76 -9.45 12.08 8.28
N LYS A 77 -10.32 13.08 8.12
CA LYS A 77 -10.85 13.56 6.84
C LYS A 77 -9.79 13.83 5.78
N GLU A 78 -8.69 14.52 6.11
CA GLU A 78 -7.65 14.81 5.11
C GLU A 78 -6.95 13.52 4.62
N ILE A 79 -6.80 12.53 5.50
CA ILE A 79 -6.23 11.22 5.15
C ILE A 79 -7.18 10.48 4.21
N PHE A 80 -8.48 10.44 4.54
CA PHE A 80 -9.48 9.78 3.70
C PHE A 80 -9.61 10.47 2.35
N ASP A 81 -9.67 11.81 2.30
CA ASP A 81 -9.73 12.57 1.05
C ASP A 81 -8.53 12.26 0.14
N TYR A 82 -7.33 12.13 0.71
CA TYR A 82 -6.13 11.75 -0.04
C TYR A 82 -6.16 10.29 -0.53
N ILE A 83 -6.62 9.36 0.30
CA ILE A 83 -6.80 7.96 -0.09
C ILE A 83 -7.79 7.86 -1.24
N ASP A 84 -8.96 8.48 -1.12
CA ASP A 84 -10.02 8.45 -2.13
C ASP A 84 -9.52 9.05 -3.45
N PHE A 85 -8.87 10.21 -3.41
CA PHE A 85 -8.25 10.81 -4.58
C PHE A 85 -7.23 9.88 -5.27
N SER A 86 -6.37 9.23 -4.47
CA SER A 86 -5.31 8.36 -5.00
C SER A 86 -5.89 7.07 -5.58
N VAL A 87 -6.92 6.49 -4.96
CA VAL A 87 -7.63 5.32 -5.45
C VAL A 87 -8.37 5.64 -6.74
N ASP A 88 -9.02 6.80 -6.84
CA ASP A 88 -9.67 7.26 -8.07
C ASP A 88 -8.70 7.36 -9.24
N LEU A 89 -7.52 7.96 -9.02
CA LEU A 89 -6.46 8.02 -10.04
C LEU A 89 -5.93 6.64 -10.40
N PHE A 90 -5.73 5.78 -9.39
CA PHE A 90 -5.30 4.41 -9.59
C PHE A 90 -6.29 3.65 -10.47
N LEU A 91 -7.59 3.72 -10.19
CA LEU A 91 -8.62 3.03 -10.96
C LEU A 91 -8.73 3.60 -12.38
N LYS A 92 -8.67 4.93 -12.56
CA LYS A 92 -8.64 5.57 -13.88
C LYS A 92 -7.49 5.07 -14.76
N ALA A 93 -6.31 4.85 -14.17
CA ALA A 93 -5.16 4.31 -14.89
C ALA A 93 -5.34 2.84 -15.35
N HIS A 94 -6.31 2.12 -14.77
CA HIS A 94 -6.67 0.75 -15.14
C HIS A 94 -8.00 0.67 -15.91
N GLN A 95 -8.60 1.81 -16.29
CA GLN A 95 -9.74 1.81 -17.20
C GLN A 95 -9.27 1.53 -18.63
N LYS A 96 -10.04 0.73 -19.34
CA LYS A 96 -9.80 0.44 -20.76
C LYS A 96 -10.03 1.74 -21.56
N VAL A 97 -9.01 2.22 -22.26
CA VAL A 97 -9.13 3.32 -23.24
C VAL A 97 -9.81 2.80 -24.49
#